data_AF-A0A2G4FQH3-F1
#
_entry.id   AF-A0A2G4FQH3-F1
#
_cell.length_a   1.000
_cell.length_b   1.000
_cell.length_c   1.000
_cell.angle_alpha   90.00
_cell.angle_beta   90.00
_cell.angle_gamma   90.00
#
_symmetry.space_group_name_H-M   'P 1'
#
loop_
_entity.id
_entity.type
_entity.pdbx_description
1 polymer ?
#
loop_
_entity_poly.entity_id
_entity_poly.type
_entity_poly.pdbx_seq_one_letter_code
_entity_poly.pdbx_strand_id
1 'polypeptide(L)'
;ADAPLPKDIPLATGSAKRNFVRAVLVHSTMLMRTLGRPNREQVVTTRSELLTTLEALDLASGAIFHDIVSRGGKQIFTELKDKNKDVIIKNVYMRSLGRNPDASELSAAAGLLGEKPDADSLADLLWVIFLLPEFQLIS
;
A
#
# COMPACT_ATOMS: atom_id res chain seq x y z
N ALA A 1 -4.40 6.77 22.23
CA ALA A 1 -3.42 7.77 21.78
C ALA A 1 -2.65 7.12 20.65
N ASP A 2 -2.94 7.52 19.41
CA ASP A 2 -2.34 6.91 18.24
C ASP A 2 -0.87 7.33 18.19
N ALA A 3 0.02 6.37 18.38
CA ALA A 3 1.45 6.64 18.38
C ALA A 3 1.85 7.02 16.94
N PRO A 4 2.66 8.09 16.76
CA PRO A 4 3.19 8.41 15.44
C PRO A 4 3.93 7.18 14.89
N LEU A 5 3.75 6.92 13.59
CA LEU A 5 4.44 5.84 12.89
C LEU A 5 5.94 5.91 13.26
N PRO A 6 6.55 4.79 13.71
CA PRO A 6 7.96 4.79 14.03
C PRO A 6 8.74 5.23 12.78
N LYS A 7 9.65 6.19 12.98
CA LYS A 7 10.46 6.78 11.91
C LYS A 7 11.33 5.73 11.18
N ASP A 8 11.47 4.56 11.78
CA ASP A 8 12.34 3.47 11.36
C ASP A 8 11.59 2.25 10.77
N ILE A 9 10.39 2.40 10.20
CA ILE A 9 9.84 1.32 9.38
C ILE A 9 10.82 1.13 8.21
N PRO A 10 11.56 0.01 8.11
CA PRO A 10 12.60 -0.13 7.13
C PRO A 10 11.93 -0.15 5.75
N LEU A 11 12.16 0.93 5.02
CA LEU A 11 11.82 1.05 3.62
C LEU A 11 12.48 -0.12 2.87
N ALA A 12 11.76 -0.76 1.95
CA ALA A 12 12.21 -1.97 1.25
C ALA A 12 13.32 -1.71 0.21
N THR A 13 14.31 -0.89 0.57
CA THR A 13 15.55 -0.63 -0.16
C THR A 13 16.72 -1.28 0.57
N GLY A 14 17.65 -1.83 -0.21
CA GLY A 14 18.60 -2.86 0.20
C GLY A 14 19.50 -2.56 1.41
N SER A 15 19.98 -3.66 2.01
CA SER A 15 21.22 -3.76 2.80
C SER A 15 21.29 -3.03 4.15
N ALA A 16 20.22 -3.05 4.95
CA ALA A 16 20.35 -3.01 6.41
C ALA A 16 19.96 -4.39 6.97
N LYS A 17 20.71 -4.94 7.93
CA LYS A 17 20.33 -6.17 8.65
C LYS A 17 18.93 -5.98 9.24
N ARG A 18 17.91 -6.47 8.55
CA ARG A 18 16.53 -6.48 9.06
C ARG A 18 16.51 -7.50 10.20
N ASN A 19 16.36 -7.02 11.43
CA ASN A 19 15.88 -7.86 12.51
C ASN A 19 14.44 -8.22 12.13
N PHE A 20 14.26 -9.37 11.48
CA PHE A 20 12.94 -9.91 11.15
C PHE A 20 12.22 -10.25 12.46
N VAL A 21 11.59 -9.26 13.07
CA VAL A 21 10.62 -9.49 14.14
C VAL A 21 9.39 -10.07 13.47
N ARG A 22 9.00 -11.29 13.87
CA ARG A 22 7.79 -11.92 13.33
C ARG A 22 6.61 -10.98 13.54
N ALA A 23 5.79 -10.76 12.51
CA ALA A 23 4.61 -9.90 12.58
C ALA A 23 3.61 -10.31 13.69
N VAL A 24 3.69 -11.55 14.17
CA VAL A 24 2.95 -12.05 15.34
C VAL A 24 3.33 -11.32 16.64
N LEU A 25 4.57 -10.84 16.76
CA LEU A 25 5.14 -10.21 17.96
C LEU A 25 5.02 -8.68 17.97
N VAL A 26 4.47 -8.09 16.89
CA VAL A 26 4.31 -6.64 16.74
C VAL A 26 2.84 -6.26 16.91
N HIS A 27 2.59 -5.17 17.65
CA HIS A 27 1.26 -4.62 17.87
C HIS A 27 0.59 -4.31 16.51
N SER A 28 -0.72 -4.59 16.41
CA SER A 28 -1.45 -4.35 15.16
C SER A 28 -1.66 -2.85 14.99
N THR A 29 -1.13 -2.28 13.90
CA THR A 29 -1.36 -0.87 13.57
C THR A 29 -2.75 -0.68 12.96
N MET A 30 -3.26 0.54 12.94
CA MET A 30 -4.55 0.88 12.30
C MET A 30 -4.61 0.35 10.87
N LEU A 31 -3.57 0.60 10.06
CA LEU A 31 -3.49 0.08 8.69
C LEU A 31 -3.56 -1.45 8.61
N MET A 32 -2.91 -2.19 9.52
CA MET A 32 -2.98 -3.65 9.54
C MET A 32 -4.39 -4.14 9.87
N ARG A 33 -5.07 -3.47 10.80
CA ARG A 33 -6.48 -3.76 11.14
C ARG A 33 -7.40 -3.47 9.96
N THR A 34 -7.22 -2.33 9.32
CA THR A 34 -7.96 -1.90 8.13
C THR A 34 -7.68 -2.78 6.90
N LEU A 35 -6.56 -3.51 6.86
CA LEU A 35 -6.24 -4.49 5.82
C LEU A 35 -6.52 -5.94 6.28
N GLY A 36 -7.44 -6.13 7.22
CA GLY A 36 -7.97 -7.46 7.53
C GLY A 36 -7.26 -8.24 8.64
N ARG A 37 -6.33 -7.63 9.41
CA ARG A 37 -5.76 -8.25 10.62
C ARG A 37 -6.70 -8.02 11.82
N PRO A 38 -7.40 -9.07 12.32
CA PRO A 38 -8.26 -8.91 13.48
C PRO A 38 -7.43 -8.55 14.72
N ASN A 39 -8.03 -7.81 15.65
CA ASN A 39 -7.38 -7.48 16.91
C ASN A 39 -7.24 -8.76 17.76
N ARG A 40 -6.04 -9.01 18.32
CA ARG A 40 -5.70 -10.29 19.00
C ARG A 40 -6.44 -10.52 20.32
N GLU A 41 -7.02 -9.48 20.89
CA GLU A 41 -7.91 -9.56 22.05
C GLU A 41 -9.35 -9.98 21.71
N GLN A 42 -9.71 -10.01 20.41
CA GLN A 42 -11.03 -10.41 19.95
C GLN A 42 -10.96 -11.79 19.29
N VAL A 43 -11.59 -12.79 19.91
CA VAL A 43 -11.80 -14.11 19.29
C VAL A 43 -13.01 -14.00 18.38
N VAL A 44 -12.78 -14.01 17.07
CA VAL A 44 -13.86 -14.00 16.07
C VAL A 44 -13.89 -15.35 15.36
N THR A 45 -15.06 -15.98 15.30
CA THR A 45 -15.25 -17.30 14.67
C THR A 45 -15.42 -17.24 13.16
N THR A 46 -15.55 -16.04 12.59
CA THR A 46 -15.71 -15.77 11.15
C THR A 46 -14.81 -14.61 10.74
N ARG A 47 -14.17 -14.71 9.57
CA ARG A 47 -13.48 -13.55 8.98
C ARG A 47 -14.54 -12.61 8.40
N SER A 48 -14.61 -11.37 8.87
CA SER A 48 -15.37 -10.34 8.14
C SER A 48 -14.66 -10.07 6.82
N GLU A 49 -15.35 -10.33 5.71
CA GLU A 49 -14.85 -10.11 4.35
C GLU A 49 -14.86 -8.62 3.96
N LEU A 50 -15.59 -7.80 4.72
CA LEU A 50 -15.82 -6.39 4.42
C LEU A 50 -15.37 -5.52 5.59
N LEU A 51 -14.75 -4.41 5.21
CA LEU A 51 -14.35 -3.35 6.10
C LEU A 51 -15.58 -2.66 6.71
N THR A 52 -15.53 -2.29 7.99
CA THR A 52 -16.63 -1.49 8.55
C THR A 52 -16.67 -0.12 7.85
N THR A 53 -17.84 0.51 7.78
CA THR A 53 -18.00 1.83 7.14
C THR A 53 -17.07 2.88 7.72
N LEU A 54 -16.81 2.85 9.03
CA LEU A 54 -15.88 3.76 9.69
C LEU A 54 -14.42 3.47 9.30
N GLU A 55 -14.02 2.19 9.22
CA GLU A 55 -12.68 1.80 8.81
C GLU A 55 -12.43 2.09 7.32
N ALA A 56 -13.44 1.96 6.45
CA ALA A 56 -13.34 2.33 5.04
C ALA A 56 -13.20 3.84 4.84
N LEU A 57 -13.96 4.62 5.61
CA LEU A 57 -13.83 6.08 5.60
C LEU A 57 -12.45 6.50 6.09
N ASP A 58 -11.99 5.92 7.20
CA ASP A 58 -10.68 6.23 7.75
C ASP A 58 -9.52 5.72 6.88
N LEU A 59 -9.71 4.66 6.08
CA LEU A 59 -8.74 4.27 5.05
C LEU A 59 -8.65 5.32 3.93
N ALA A 60 -9.81 5.82 3.50
CA ALA A 60 -9.90 6.80 2.41
C ALA A 60 -9.39 8.19 2.83
N SER A 61 -9.57 8.59 4.10
CA SER A 61 -9.20 9.92 4.60
C SER A 61 -8.05 9.94 5.62
N GLY A 62 -7.52 8.78 6.01
CA GLY A 62 -6.58 8.67 7.13
C GLY A 62 -5.19 9.22 6.81
N ALA A 63 -4.68 10.08 7.70
CA ALA A 63 -3.35 10.70 7.55
C ALA A 63 -2.20 9.68 7.50
N ILE A 64 -2.33 8.56 8.22
CA ILE A 64 -1.35 7.47 8.24
C ILE A 64 -1.23 6.81 6.87
N PHE A 65 -2.36 6.54 6.23
CA PHE A 65 -2.40 5.92 4.93
C PHE A 65 -1.79 6.85 3.87
N HIS A 66 -2.19 8.13 3.88
CA HIS A 66 -1.65 9.14 2.98
C HIS A 66 -0.12 9.30 3.12
N ASP A 67 0.40 9.32 4.36
CA ASP A 67 1.85 9.41 4.60
C ASP A 67 2.62 8.18 4.10
N ILE A 68 2.07 6.98 4.28
CA ILE A 68 2.68 5.74 3.78
C ILE A 68 2.73 5.73 2.25
N VAL A 69 1.63 6.12 1.61
CA VAL A 69 1.52 6.16 0.15
C VAL A 69 2.41 7.25 -0.45
N SER A 70 2.47 8.45 0.14
CA SER A 70 3.38 9.52 -0.28
C SER A 70 4.86 9.10 -0.17
N ARG A 71 5.23 8.41 0.92
CA ARG A 71 6.58 7.84 1.08
C ARG A 71 6.88 6.77 0.03
N GLY A 72 5.92 5.88 -0.24
CA GLY A 72 6.02 4.85 -1.27
C GLY A 72 6.20 5.45 -2.67
N GLY A 73 5.41 6.47 -3.03
CA GLY A 73 5.52 7.18 -4.30
C GLY A 73 6.90 7.81 -4.51
N LYS A 74 7.43 8.52 -3.50
CA LYS A 74 8.79 9.10 -3.54
C LYS A 74 9.89 8.05 -3.71
N GLN A 75 9.75 6.90 -3.04
CA GLN A 75 10.73 5.82 -3.16
C GLN A 75 10.72 5.21 -4.57
N ILE A 76 9.54 4.87 -5.09
CA ILE A 76 9.39 4.29 -6.42
C ILE A 76 9.86 5.27 -7.49
N PHE A 77 9.55 6.56 -7.32
CA PHE A 77 10.03 7.62 -8.19
C PHE A 77 11.56 7.69 -8.21
N THR A 78 12.21 7.55 -7.05
CA THR A 78 13.68 7.57 -6.94
C THR A 78 14.32 6.31 -7.55
N GLU A 79 13.69 5.14 -7.38
CA GLU A 79 14.20 3.85 -7.87
C GLU A 79 14.03 3.67 -9.39
N LEU A 80 12.95 4.19 -9.96
CA LEU A 80 12.54 3.91 -11.34
C LEU A 80 12.51 5.15 -12.25
N LYS A 81 13.16 6.25 -11.83
CA LYS A 81 13.17 7.54 -12.55
C LYS A 81 13.54 7.43 -14.03
N ASP A 82 14.43 6.51 -14.38
CA ASP A 82 14.97 6.35 -15.73
C ASP A 82 14.24 5.28 -16.57
N LYS A 83 13.17 4.68 -16.03
CA LYS A 83 12.43 3.60 -16.69
C LYS A 83 11.20 4.12 -17.42
N ASN A 84 10.79 3.38 -18.45
CA ASN A 84 9.55 3.66 -19.18
C ASN A 84 8.33 3.49 -18.26
N LYS A 85 7.27 4.28 -18.49
CA LYS A 85 6.03 4.29 -17.70
C LYS A 85 5.40 2.91 -17.60
N ASP A 86 5.36 2.16 -18.70
CA ASP A 86 4.80 0.80 -18.70
C ASP A 86 5.56 -0.14 -17.78
N VAL A 87 6.88 0.04 -17.67
CA VAL A 87 7.74 -0.75 -16.78
C VAL A 87 7.49 -0.34 -15.33
N ILE A 88 7.28 0.95 -15.06
CA ILE A 88 6.91 1.45 -13.74
C ILE A 88 5.57 0.87 -13.31
N ILE A 89 4.54 0.97 -14.16
CA ILE A 89 3.19 0.45 -13.88
C ILE A 89 3.25 -1.06 -13.64
N LYS A 90 3.90 -1.84 -14.52
CA LYS A 90 4.07 -3.29 -14.32
C LYS A 90 4.78 -3.62 -13.02
N ASN A 91 5.79 -2.85 -12.64
CA ASN A 91 6.52 -3.06 -11.40
C ASN A 91 5.64 -2.80 -10.17
N VAL A 92 4.83 -1.73 -10.19
CA VAL A 92 3.87 -1.41 -9.13
C VAL A 92 2.82 -2.50 -9.00
N TYR A 93 2.19 -2.92 -10.10
CA TYR A 93 1.19 -4.00 -10.09
C TYR A 93 1.76 -5.33 -9.60
N MET A 94 2.97 -5.69 -10.03
CA MET A 94 3.63 -6.90 -9.57
C MET A 94 3.97 -6.86 -8.08
N ARG A 95 4.41 -5.70 -7.55
CA ARG A 95 4.73 -5.54 -6.12
C ARG A 95 3.48 -5.51 -5.23
N SER A 96 2.37 -4.96 -5.73
CA SER A 96 1.14 -4.79 -4.96
C SER A 96 0.18 -5.97 -5.08
N LEU A 97 -0.08 -6.45 -6.31
CA LEU A 97 -1.08 -7.48 -6.60
C LEU A 97 -0.47 -8.84 -7.00
N GLY A 98 0.85 -8.92 -7.19
CA GLY A 98 1.51 -10.16 -7.59
C GLY A 98 1.21 -10.63 -9.02
N ARG A 99 0.54 -9.79 -9.82
CA ARG A 99 0.19 -10.05 -11.23
C ARG A 99 0.57 -8.88 -12.12
N ASN A 100 0.63 -9.13 -13.43
CA ASN A 100 0.76 -8.05 -14.42
C ASN A 100 -0.59 -7.34 -14.62
N PRO A 101 -0.58 -6.04 -14.96
CA PRO A 101 -1.79 -5.30 -15.32
C PRO A 101 -2.36 -5.79 -16.66
N ASP A 102 -3.69 -5.81 -16.76
CA ASP A 102 -4.39 -6.02 -18.02
C ASP A 102 -4.34 -4.77 -18.91
N ALA A 103 -4.73 -4.89 -20.18
CA ALA A 103 -4.67 -3.78 -21.14
C ALA A 103 -5.48 -2.55 -20.69
N SER A 104 -6.66 -2.77 -20.12
CA SER A 104 -7.51 -1.70 -19.59
C SER A 104 -6.88 -1.01 -18.36
N GLU A 105 -6.29 -1.79 -17.46
CA GLU A 105 -5.62 -1.30 -16.25
C GLU A 105 -4.36 -0.51 -16.58
N LEU A 106 -3.59 -0.98 -17.57
CA LEU A 106 -2.41 -0.29 -18.06
C LEU A 106 -2.79 1.07 -18.66
N SER A 107 -3.84 1.13 -19.47
CA SER A 107 -4.33 2.40 -20.03
C SER A 107 -4.82 3.36 -18.94
N ALA A 108 -5.54 2.87 -17.93
CA ALA A 108 -6.02 3.69 -16.82
C ALA A 108 -4.87 4.22 -15.96
N ALA A 109 -3.90 3.36 -15.63
CA ALA A 109 -2.71 3.74 -14.87
C ALA A 109 -1.81 4.70 -15.65
N ALA A 110 -1.66 4.52 -16.96
CA ALA A 110 -0.92 5.44 -17.82
C ALA A 110 -1.62 6.81 -17.91
N GLY A 111 -2.95 6.83 -17.93
CA GLY A 111 -3.74 8.06 -17.84
C GLY A 111 -3.53 8.79 -16.52
N LEU A 112 -3.46 8.05 -15.40
CA LEU A 112 -3.23 8.61 -14.07
C LEU A 112 -1.82 9.20 -13.91
N LEU A 113 -0.79 8.53 -14.46
CA LEU A 113 0.60 8.99 -14.42
C LEU A 113 0.90 10.18 -15.35
N GLY A 114 0.01 10.46 -16.31
CA GLY A 114 0.15 11.56 -17.26
C GLY A 114 1.41 11.48 -18.15
N GLU A 115 1.77 12.61 -18.76
CA GLU A 115 2.93 12.69 -19.66
C GLU A 115 4.27 12.58 -18.92
N LYS A 116 4.35 13.06 -17.69
CA LYS A 116 5.55 13.01 -16.85
C LYS A 116 5.18 12.42 -15.49
N PRO A 117 5.60 11.18 -15.18
CA PRO A 117 5.35 10.62 -13.86
C PRO A 117 6.12 11.44 -12.83
N ASP A 118 5.44 11.83 -11.76
CA ASP A 118 6.03 12.46 -10.59
C ASP A 118 5.76 11.63 -9.33
N ALA A 119 6.31 12.07 -8.19
CA ALA A 119 6.15 11.34 -6.95
C ALA A 119 4.69 11.32 -6.46
N ASP A 120 3.91 12.37 -6.73
CA ASP A 120 2.53 12.48 -6.30
C ASP A 120 1.61 11.63 -7.21
N SER A 121 1.80 11.62 -8.53
CA SER A 121 1.06 10.70 -9.43
C SER A 121 1.30 9.23 -9.09
N LEU A 122 2.52 8.87 -8.65
CA LEU A 122 2.83 7.52 -8.20
C LEU A 122 2.19 7.19 -6.86
N ALA A 123 2.08 8.17 -5.96
CA ALA A 123 1.34 8.03 -4.72
C ALA A 123 -0.15 7.81 -5.03
N ASP A 124 -0.74 8.59 -5.94
CA ASP A 124 -2.14 8.42 -6.35
C ASP A 124 -2.40 7.05 -6.97
N LEU A 125 -1.47 6.53 -7.80
CA LEU A 125 -1.58 5.18 -8.35
C LEU A 125 -1.61 4.11 -7.25
N LEU A 126 -0.72 4.22 -6.26
CA LEU A 126 -0.70 3.31 -5.11
C LEU A 126 -1.98 3.41 -4.29
N TRP A 127 -2.52 4.62 -4.12
CA TRP A 127 -3.78 4.83 -3.42
C TRP A 127 -4.94 4.09 -4.08
N VAL A 128 -5.09 4.25 -5.40
CA VAL A 128 -6.12 3.57 -6.18
C VAL A 128 -5.98 2.06 -6.05
N ILE A 129 -4.76 1.52 -6.16
CA ILE A 129 -4.53 0.08 -6.07
C ILE A 129 -4.88 -0.47 -4.69
N PHE A 130 -4.55 0.24 -3.60
CA PHE A 130 -4.86 -0.21 -2.24
C PHE A 130 -6.34 -0.10 -1.87
N LEU A 131 -7.11 0.71 -2.61
CA LEU A 131 -8.57 0.77 -2.47
C LEU A 131 -9.31 -0.28 -3.32
N LEU A 132 -8.63 -1.01 -4.21
CA LEU A 132 -9.26 -2.10 -4.97
C LEU A 132 -9.67 -3.24 -4.03
N PRO A 133 -10.88 -3.80 -4.18
CA PRO A 133 -11.31 -4.98 -3.41
C PRO A 133 -10.35 -6.17 -3.56
N GLU A 134 -9.73 -6.32 -4.73
CA GLU A 134 -8.74 -7.38 -4.98
C GLU A 134 -7.55 -7.30 -4.01
N PHE A 135 -7.06 -6.09 -3.73
CA PHE A 135 -5.96 -5.91 -2.79
C PHE A 135 -6.38 -6.25 -1.36
N GLN A 136 -7.63 -5.94 -1.01
CA GLN A 136 -8.18 -6.20 0.33
C GLN A 136 -8.41 -7.69 0.58
N LEU A 137 -8.76 -8.46 -0.46
CA LEU A 137 -9.05 -9.90 -0.37
C LEU A 137 -7.79 -10.79 -0.36
N ILE A 138 -6.64 -10.31 -0.86
CA ILE A 138 -5.36 -11.06 -0.89
C ILE A 138 -4.69 -11.14 0.50
N SER A 139 -5.24 -10.45 1.51
CA SER A 139 -4.70 -10.37 2.89
C SER A 139 -4.86 -11.62 3.74
#